data_AF-A0A238Z0C4-F1
#
_entry.id   AF-A0A238Z0C4-F1
#
_cell.length_a   1.000
_cell.length_b   1.000
_cell.length_c   1.000
_cell.angle_alpha   90.00
_cell.angle_beta   90.00
_cell.angle_gamma   90.00
#
_symmetry.space_group_name_H-M   'P 1'
#
loop_
_entity.id
_entity.type
_entity.pdbx_description
1 polymer ?
#
loop_
_entity_poly.entity_id
_entity_poly.type
_entity_poly.pdbx_seq_one_letter_code
_entity_poly.pdbx_strand_id
1 'polypeptide(L)' 'MTWLQASSVLRVLKNRGVEVSEEERKRILECTDIARLETWLDRSLTVRVAAEISGRGEER' A
#
# COMPACT_ATOMS: atom_id res chain seq x y z
N MET A 1 9.89 -14.01 -3.93
CA MET A 1 10.53 -12.68 -4.04
C MET A 1 9.56 -11.52 -3.87
N THR A 2 8.27 -11.67 -4.19
CA THR A 2 7.23 -10.61 -4.16
C THR A 2 6.86 -10.08 -2.77
N TRP A 3 7.01 -10.89 -1.72
CA TRP A 3 6.65 -10.53 -0.33
C TRP A 3 7.43 -9.33 0.25
N LEU A 4 8.64 -9.08 -0.26
CA LEU A 4 9.49 -7.97 0.18
C LEU A 4 8.91 -6.60 -0.26
N GLN A 5 8.28 -6.55 -1.43
CA GLN A 5 7.69 -5.32 -2.00
C GLN A 5 6.46 -4.90 -1.20
N ALA A 6 5.55 -5.82 -0.93
CA ALA A 6 4.38 -5.58 -0.08
C ALA A 6 4.76 -5.05 1.32
N SER A 7 5.76 -5.66 1.95
CA SER A 7 6.25 -5.20 3.26
C SER A 7 6.90 -3.81 3.19
N SER A 8 7.51 -3.44 2.07
CA SER A 8 8.13 -2.12 1.86
C SER A 8 7.07 -1.02 1.78
N VAL A 9 5.96 -1.27 1.06
CA VAL A 9 4.81 -0.35 1.00
C VAL A 9 4.28 -0.06 2.41
N LEU A 10 4.04 -1.10 3.21
CA LEU A 10 3.59 -0.96 4.59
C LEU A 10 4.58 -0.19 5.47
N ARG A 11 5.88 -0.39 5.26
CA ARG A 11 6.93 0.30 6.00
C ARG A 11 6.96 1.79 5.68
N VAL A 12 6.78 2.16 4.41
CA VAL A 12 6.70 3.57 4.00
C VAL A 12 5.47 4.24 4.62
N LEU A 13 4.29 3.60 4.54
CA LEU A 13 3.06 4.14 5.14
C LEU A 13 3.21 4.37 6.65
N LYS A 14 3.77 3.37 7.35
CA LYS A 14 4.06 3.50 8.79
C LYS A 14 5.02 4.64 9.09
N ASN A 15 6.09 4.79 8.29
CA ASN A 15 7.06 5.87 8.47
C ASN A 15 6.46 7.26 8.22
N ARG A 16 5.42 7.34 7.39
CA ARG A 16 4.66 8.56 7.14
C ARG A 16 3.60 8.86 8.20
N GLY A 17 3.35 7.94 9.13
CA GLY A 17 2.24 8.05 10.07
C GLY A 17 0.87 7.82 9.43
N VAL A 18 0.84 7.16 8.27
CA VAL A 18 -0.42 6.75 7.64
C VAL A 18 -0.94 5.52 8.35
N GLU A 19 -2.14 5.63 8.91
CA GLU A 19 -2.81 4.49 9.51
C GLU A 19 -3.19 3.48 8.42
N VAL A 20 -2.78 2.22 8.63
CA VAL A 20 -3.10 1.10 7.76
C VAL A 20 -3.96 0.13 8.56
N SER A 21 -5.21 -0.06 8.15
CA SER A 21 -6.08 -1.05 8.78
C SER A 21 -5.61 -2.47 8.47
N GLU A 22 -5.93 -3.43 9.34
CA GLU A 22 -5.52 -4.84 9.16
C GLU A 22 -6.05 -5.44 7.84
N GLU A 23 -7.24 -5.03 7.38
CA GLU A 23 -7.79 -5.44 6.08
C GLU A 23 -6.94 -4.95 4.90
N GLU A 24 -6.47 -3.70 4.94
CA GLU A 24 -5.56 -3.14 3.93
C GLU A 24 -4.20 -3.82 3.97
N ARG A 25 -3.67 -4.03 5.18
CA ARG A 25 -2.42 -4.75 5.37
C ARG A 25 -2.48 -6.15 4.78
N LYS A 26 -3.56 -6.89 5.04
CA LYS A 26 -3.74 -8.24 4.51
C LYS A 26 -3.86 -8.23 2.99
N ARG A 27 -4.65 -7.32 2.40
CA ARG A 27 -4.73 -7.15 0.94
C ARG A 27 -3.38 -6.83 0.30
N ILE A 28 -2.59 -5.97 0.94
CA ILE A 28 -1.26 -5.61 0.44
C ILE A 28 -0.32 -6.82 0.46
N LEU A 29 -0.37 -7.62 1.53
CA LEU A 29 0.44 -8.83 1.67
C LEU A 29 -0.01 -9.99 0.78
N GLU A 30 -1.31 -10.11 0.49
CA GLU A 30 -1.90 -11.12 -0.39
C GLU A 30 -1.78 -10.75 -1.88
N CYS A 31 -1.39 -9.51 -2.20
CA CYS A 31 -1.18 -9.08 -3.57
C CYS A 31 0.08 -9.74 -4.17
N THR A 32 -0.12 -10.50 -5.24
CA THR A 32 0.96 -11.18 -5.98
C THR A 32 1.42 -10.43 -7.24
N ASP A 33 0.76 -9.31 -7.57
CA ASP A 33 1.04 -8.50 -8.74
C ASP A 33 2.14 -7.47 -8.46
N ILE A 34 3.30 -7.67 -9.06
CA ILE A 34 4.50 -6.86 -8.81
C ILE A 34 4.32 -5.43 -9.34
N ALA A 35 3.76 -5.27 -10.54
CA ALA A 35 3.56 -3.95 -11.14
C ALA A 35 2.58 -3.11 -10.31
N ARG A 36 1.57 -3.78 -9.72
CA ARG A 36 0.65 -3.14 -8.78
C ARG A 36 1.34 -2.74 -7.49
N LEU A 37 2.19 -3.59 -6.93
CA LEU A 37 2.96 -3.29 -5.71
C LEU A 37 3.93 -2.12 -5.92
N GLU A 38 4.62 -2.04 -7.06
CA GLU A 38 5.49 -0.91 -7.40
C GLU A 38 4.70 0.40 -7.52
N THR A 39 3.51 0.35 -8.14
CA THR A 39 2.61 1.51 -8.23
C THR A 39 2.14 1.95 -6.84
N TRP A 40 1.82 1.00 -5.94
CA TRP A 40 1.46 1.31 -4.56
C TRP A 40 2.63 1.88 -3.77
N LEU A 41 3.86 1.45 -4.04
CA LEU A 41 5.06 1.99 -3.42
C LEU A 41 5.28 3.44 -3.83
N ASP A 42 5.22 3.75 -5.12
CA ASP A 42 5.32 5.13 -5.62
C ASP A 42 4.22 6.02 -5.03
N ARG A 43 2.96 5.55 -5.11
CA ARG A 43 1.81 6.27 -4.52
C ARG A 43 1.88 6.41 -3.01
N SER A 44 2.51 5.47 -2.28
CA SER A 44 2.68 5.58 -0.82
C SER A 44 3.45 6.84 -0.41
N LEU A 45 4.26 7.40 -1.32
CA LEU A 45 4.99 8.65 -1.14
C LEU A 45 4.14 9.91 -1.37
N THR A 46 2.89 9.80 -1.81
CA THR A 46 2.02 10.95 -2.06
C THR A 46 0.68 10.83 -1.31
N VAL A 47 0.15 9.63 -1.14
CA VAL A 47 -1.15 9.41 -0.48
C VAL A 47 -1.12 9.79 1.00
N ARG A 48 -2.29 10.20 1.49
CA ARG A 48 -2.49 10.54 2.92
C ARG A 48 -3.09 9.38 3.71
N VAL A 49 -3.72 8.42 3.03
CA VAL A 49 -4.36 7.25 3.64
C VAL A 49 -4.10 5.98 2.83
N ALA A 50 -4.01 4.83 3.52
CA ALA A 50 -3.77 3.53 2.89
C ALA A 50 -4.94 3.04 2.00
N ALA A 51 -6.14 3.58 2.22
CA ALA A 51 -7.30 3.32 1.36
C ALA A 51 -7.11 3.83 -0.09
N GLU A 52 -6.34 4.90 -0.30
CA GLU A 52 -6.10 5.48 -1.62
C GLU A 52 -5.23 4.58 -2.52
N ILE A 53 -4.20 3.95 -1.95
CA ILE A 53 -3.37 3.00 -2.68
C ILE A 53 -4.11 1.70 -2.97
N SER A 54 -4.86 1.16 -2.01
CA SER A 54 -5.54 -0.13 -2.15
C SER A 54 -6.77 -0.11 -3.08
N GLY A 55 -7.10 1.04 -3.68
CA GLY A 55 -8.17 1.20 -4.67
C GLY A 55 -9.55 1.56 -4.10
N ARG A 56 -9.63 2.07 -2.87
CA ARG A 56 -10.89 2.59 -2.29
C ARG A 56 -11.00 4.13 -2.38
N GLY A 57 -9.90 4.84 -2.67
CA GLY A 57 -9.86 6.30 -2.64
C GLY A 57 -10.29 7.05 -3.91
N GLU A 58 -10.66 6.35 -4.99
CA GLU A 58 -11.12 7.02 -6.21
C GLU A 58 -12.64 7.16 -6.21
N GLU A 59 -13.14 8.16 -5.48
CA GLU A 59 -14.42 8.82 -5.77
C GLU A 59 -14.20 10.34 -5.63
N ARG A 60 -13.68 10.98 -6.69
CA ARG A 60 -13.96 12.37 -7.07
C ARG A 60 -13.70 12.60 -8.55
#